data_AF-A0A0S8J3E7-F1
#
_entry.id   AF-A0A0S8J3E7-F1
#
_cell.length_a   1.000
_cell.length_b   1.000
_cell.length_c   1.000
_cell.angle_alpha   90.00
_cell.angle_beta   90.00
_cell.angle_gamma   90.00
#
_symmetry.space_group_name_H-M   'P 1'
#
loop_
_entity.id
_entity.type
_entity.pdbx_description
1 polymer ?
#
loop_
_entity_poly.entity_id
_entity_poly.type
_entity_poly.pdbx_seq_one_letter_code
_entity_poly.pdbx_strand_id
1 'polypeptide(L)'
;MEKGYLALLLHAHLPFIRHPEYEEFLEEDWLFEAITETYIPLVDVYDGLLEDNVDFRITMSITPPLCEMFVDPLLQSRYLRHLDKLIALANEEVHRTRPHSMDRQGVSSSRRGTDSTYHHAALMYAERFTRARYVFEEKYHRNLVFAFKKFQDLGKLEVITCAATHPFLPFLVTPEAIRAQIAVAKTNYTKHFGRPPRGIWLAECAYFPGLDRQLKDLGIRYFFVDSHGLVCGNPRPVYDVFAPVY
;
A
#
# COMPACT_ATOMS: atom_id res chain seq x y z
N MET A 1 13.68 11.60 -28.14
CA MET A 1 14.86 11.77 -27.27
C MET A 1 14.32 11.85 -25.86
N GLU A 2 14.77 10.97 -24.96
CA GLU A 2 14.31 10.94 -23.57
C GLU A 2 14.73 12.24 -22.86
N LYS A 3 13.81 12.86 -22.10
CA LYS A 3 14.10 14.09 -21.34
C LYS A 3 14.81 13.81 -20.01
N GLY A 4 14.75 12.57 -19.53
CA GLY A 4 15.27 12.13 -18.24
C GLY A 4 14.50 10.91 -17.73
N TYR A 5 14.80 10.48 -16.50
CA TYR A 5 14.10 9.38 -15.83
C TYR A 5 13.35 9.91 -14.61
N LEU A 6 12.13 9.44 -14.40
CA LEU A 6 11.35 9.70 -13.18
C LEU A 6 11.15 8.37 -12.44
N ALA A 7 11.58 8.31 -11.18
CA ALA A 7 11.35 7.17 -10.31
C ALA A 7 10.37 7.56 -9.20
N LEU A 8 9.14 7.08 -9.30
CA LEU A 8 8.16 7.16 -8.21
C LEU A 8 8.35 5.97 -7.28
N LEU A 9 8.49 6.24 -5.99
CA LEU A 9 8.53 5.23 -4.94
C LEU A 9 7.36 5.42 -3.97
N LEU A 10 6.57 4.37 -3.81
CA LEU A 10 5.49 4.31 -2.81
C LEU A 10 5.93 3.45 -1.62
N HIS A 11 5.84 3.97 -0.40
CA HIS A 11 6.15 3.20 0.81
C HIS A 11 4.87 2.69 1.47
N ALA A 12 4.60 1.38 1.37
CA ALA A 12 3.43 0.75 1.98
C ALA A 12 3.81 -0.02 3.25
N HIS A 13 3.40 0.52 4.38
CA HIS A 13 3.65 -0.03 5.70
C HIS A 13 2.44 0.14 6.62
N LEU A 14 2.18 -0.89 7.40
CA LEU A 14 1.40 -0.84 8.65
C LEU A 14 2.14 -1.72 9.67
N PRO A 15 2.10 -1.38 10.97
CA PRO A 15 2.60 -2.27 12.02
C PRO A 15 1.79 -3.57 12.02
N PHE A 16 2.35 -4.63 12.60
CA PHE A 16 1.65 -5.91 12.66
C PHE A 16 0.46 -5.82 13.63
N ILE A 17 -0.76 -5.86 13.11
CA ILE A 17 -2.01 -5.77 13.87
C ILE A 17 -2.84 -7.01 13.54
N ARG A 18 -3.02 -7.88 14.54
CA ARG A 18 -3.80 -9.11 14.39
C ARG A 18 -4.22 -9.59 15.77
N HIS A 19 -5.50 -9.42 16.09
CA HIS A 19 -6.05 -9.75 17.40
C HIS A 19 -7.12 -10.86 17.28
N PRO A 20 -6.71 -12.14 17.18
CA PRO A 20 -7.63 -13.28 17.13
C PRO A 20 -8.45 -13.46 18.40
N GLU A 21 -8.02 -12.89 19.52
CA GLU A 21 -8.66 -12.98 20.84
C GLU A 21 -9.95 -12.16 20.95
N TYR A 22 -10.15 -11.16 20.07
CA TYR A 22 -11.35 -10.34 19.99
C TYR A 22 -12.09 -10.61 18.68
N GLU A 23 -13.42 -10.52 18.65
CA GLU A 23 -14.18 -10.70 17.39
C GLU A 23 -13.98 -9.53 16.41
N GLU A 24 -13.95 -8.32 16.96
CA GLU A 24 -13.69 -7.04 16.30
C GLU A 24 -12.68 -6.24 17.14
N PHE A 25 -11.77 -5.53 16.49
CA PHE A 25 -10.72 -4.75 17.14
C PHE A 25 -10.44 -3.49 16.32
N LEU A 26 -10.43 -2.32 16.95
CA LEU A 26 -10.44 -1.02 16.26
C LEU A 26 -9.18 -0.80 15.41
N GLU A 27 -8.03 -1.24 15.91
CA GLU A 27 -6.75 -1.06 15.23
C GLU A 27 -6.67 -1.87 13.92
N GLU A 28 -7.48 -2.93 13.77
CA GLU A 28 -7.57 -3.66 12.50
C GLU A 28 -8.24 -2.83 11.40
N ASP A 29 -9.04 -1.81 11.75
CA ASP A 29 -9.67 -0.92 10.77
C ASP A 29 -8.63 -0.13 9.96
N TRP A 30 -7.44 0.14 10.52
CA TRP A 30 -6.35 0.79 9.77
C TRP A 30 -5.94 -0.04 8.55
N LEU A 31 -5.93 -1.38 8.68
CA LEU A 31 -5.64 -2.26 7.56
C LEU A 31 -6.80 -2.25 6.55
N PHE A 32 -8.04 -2.29 7.03
CA PHE A 32 -9.23 -2.35 6.16
C PHE A 32 -9.43 -1.06 5.35
N GLU A 33 -9.21 0.09 6.00
CA GLU A 33 -9.19 1.40 5.36
C GLU A 33 -8.07 1.47 4.33
N ALA A 34 -6.84 1.09 4.69
CA ALA A 34 -5.71 1.12 3.75
C ALA A 34 -5.94 0.21 2.52
N ILE A 35 -6.53 -0.97 2.71
CA ILE A 35 -6.90 -1.86 1.61
C ILE A 35 -7.92 -1.20 0.68
N THR A 36 -9.01 -0.66 1.23
CA THR A 36 -10.12 -0.07 0.47
C THR A 36 -9.74 1.24 -0.22
N GLU A 37 -9.02 2.09 0.50
CA GLU A 37 -8.75 3.47 0.10
C GLU A 37 -7.48 3.60 -0.74
N THR A 38 -6.52 2.68 -0.59
CA THR A 38 -5.20 2.78 -1.24
C THR A 38 -4.84 1.56 -2.07
N TYR A 39 -4.76 0.36 -1.47
CA TYR A 39 -4.14 -0.78 -2.15
C TYR A 39 -4.99 -1.33 -3.29
N ILE A 40 -6.31 -1.49 -3.10
CA ILE A 40 -7.20 -1.90 -4.18
C ILE A 40 -7.28 -0.84 -5.29
N PRO A 41 -7.45 0.46 -5.00
CA PRO A 41 -7.38 1.50 -6.02
C PRO A 41 -6.08 1.49 -6.83
N LEU A 42 -4.92 1.27 -6.19
CA LEU A 42 -3.65 1.12 -6.91
C LEU A 42 -3.65 -0.10 -7.85
N VAL A 43 -4.17 -1.25 -7.40
CA VAL A 43 -4.31 -2.44 -8.24
C VAL A 43 -5.22 -2.15 -9.45
N ASP A 44 -6.34 -1.48 -9.25
CA ASP A 44 -7.25 -1.08 -10.33
C ASP A 44 -6.59 -0.12 -11.33
N VAL A 45 -5.84 0.88 -10.85
CA VAL A 45 -5.07 1.79 -11.71
C VAL A 45 -4.03 1.02 -12.52
N TYR A 46 -3.30 0.09 -11.92
CA TYR A 46 -2.27 -0.68 -12.64
C TYR A 46 -2.86 -1.64 -13.67
N ASP A 47 -4.00 -2.26 -13.35
CA ASP A 47 -4.74 -3.07 -14.33
C ASP A 47 -5.26 -2.21 -15.48
N GLY A 48 -5.84 -1.03 -15.21
CA GLY A 48 -6.29 -0.11 -16.25
C GLY A 48 -5.16 0.37 -17.16
N LEU A 49 -4.00 0.72 -16.59
CA LEU A 49 -2.81 1.08 -17.37
C LEU A 49 -2.31 -0.06 -18.25
N LEU A 50 -2.43 -1.32 -17.81
CA LEU A 50 -2.12 -2.49 -18.63
C LEU A 50 -3.14 -2.69 -19.76
N GLU A 51 -4.43 -2.56 -19.47
CA GLU A 51 -5.52 -2.65 -20.45
C GLU A 51 -5.39 -1.58 -21.54
N ASP A 52 -5.00 -0.36 -21.16
CA ASP A 52 -4.72 0.76 -22.06
C ASP A 52 -3.36 0.66 -22.78
N ASN A 53 -2.59 -0.41 -22.55
CA ASN A 53 -1.25 -0.65 -23.12
C ASN A 53 -0.23 0.47 -22.80
N VAL A 54 -0.35 1.11 -21.63
CA VAL A 54 0.60 2.13 -21.16
C VAL A 54 1.87 1.48 -20.63
N ASP A 55 3.04 1.96 -21.10
CA ASP A 55 4.33 1.47 -20.61
C ASP A 55 4.81 2.23 -19.35
N PHE A 56 4.25 1.88 -18.19
CA PHE A 56 4.59 2.53 -16.91
C PHE A 56 5.64 1.76 -16.09
N ARG A 57 6.37 2.48 -15.24
CA ARG A 57 7.30 1.92 -14.23
C ARG A 57 7.08 2.61 -12.90
N ILE A 58 6.83 1.83 -11.84
CA ILE A 58 6.68 2.31 -10.46
C ILE A 58 7.53 1.43 -9.55
N THR A 59 8.09 2.01 -8.48
CA THR A 59 8.69 1.25 -7.39
C THR A 59 7.78 1.32 -6.17
N MET A 60 7.61 0.22 -5.46
CA MET A 60 6.82 0.19 -4.23
C MET A 60 7.52 -0.68 -3.21
N SER A 61 7.62 -0.24 -1.96
CA SER A 61 7.97 -1.14 -0.88
C SER A 61 6.70 -1.70 -0.25
N ILE A 62 6.68 -3.00 -0.01
CA ILE A 62 5.64 -3.67 0.78
C ILE A 62 6.36 -4.33 1.95
N THR A 63 6.11 -3.79 3.15
CA THR A 63 6.84 -4.25 4.35
C THR A 63 6.47 -5.67 4.76
N PRO A 64 7.38 -6.43 5.38
CA PRO A 64 7.09 -7.80 5.82
C PRO A 64 5.85 -7.94 6.72
N PRO A 65 5.56 -7.04 7.69
CA PRO A 65 4.33 -7.11 8.48
C PRO A 65 3.08 -7.00 7.60
N LEU A 66 3.09 -6.08 6.64
CA LEU A 66 1.97 -5.87 5.72
C LEU A 66 1.75 -7.08 4.79
N CYS A 67 2.83 -7.68 4.30
CA CYS A 67 2.75 -8.93 3.52
C CYS A 67 2.07 -10.05 4.32
N GLU A 68 2.47 -10.26 5.58
CA GLU A 68 1.86 -11.29 6.43
C GLU A 68 0.38 -10.98 6.71
N MET A 69 0.01 -9.72 6.93
CA MET A 69 -1.38 -9.33 7.15
C MET A 69 -2.26 -9.48 5.90
N PHE A 70 -1.75 -9.16 4.71
CA PHE A 70 -2.49 -9.31 3.46
C PHE A 70 -2.86 -10.75 3.13
N VAL A 71 -2.04 -11.72 3.54
CA VAL A 71 -2.29 -13.15 3.26
C VAL A 71 -2.95 -13.89 4.41
N ASP A 72 -3.20 -13.24 5.55
CA ASP A 72 -3.76 -13.88 6.72
C ASP A 72 -5.28 -14.14 6.54
N PRO A 73 -5.75 -15.41 6.60
CA PRO A 73 -7.16 -15.72 6.33
C PRO A 73 -8.16 -15.10 7.32
N LEU A 74 -7.74 -14.87 8.57
CA LEU A 74 -8.60 -14.23 9.58
C LEU A 74 -8.82 -12.77 9.19
N LEU A 75 -7.75 -12.03 8.89
CA LEU A 75 -7.82 -10.63 8.49
C LEU A 75 -8.55 -10.45 7.16
N GLN A 76 -8.31 -11.32 6.17
CA GLN A 76 -9.05 -11.31 4.90
C GLN A 76 -10.56 -11.50 5.10
N SER A 77 -10.95 -12.41 6.00
CA SER A 77 -12.35 -12.68 6.30
C SER A 77 -12.99 -11.52 7.07
N ARG A 78 -12.26 -10.87 7.97
CA ARG A 78 -12.71 -9.66 8.68
C ARG A 78 -12.87 -8.48 7.75
N TYR A 79 -11.91 -8.28 6.85
CA TYR A 79 -11.97 -7.22 5.84
C TYR A 79 -13.24 -7.35 4.99
N LEU A 80 -13.59 -8.55 4.54
CA LEU A 80 -14.82 -8.76 3.78
C LEU A 80 -16.08 -8.43 4.58
N ARG A 81 -16.14 -8.83 5.86
CA ARG A 81 -17.26 -8.43 6.72
C ARG A 81 -17.35 -6.92 6.89
N HIS A 82 -16.22 -6.25 7.09
CA HIS A 82 -16.14 -4.79 7.19
C HIS A 82 -16.65 -4.15 5.89
N LEU A 83 -16.19 -4.63 4.74
CA LEU A 83 -16.58 -4.10 3.43
C LEU A 83 -18.07 -4.35 3.10
N ASP A 84 -18.61 -5.51 3.45
CA ASP A 84 -20.04 -5.81 3.29
C ASP A 84 -20.91 -4.87 4.14
N LYS A 85 -20.47 -4.54 5.37
CA LYS A 85 -21.13 -3.53 6.22
C LYS A 85 -21.09 -2.13 5.56
N LEU A 86 -19.95 -1.74 4.99
CA LEU A 86 -19.81 -0.46 4.28
C LEU A 86 -20.70 -0.38 3.04
N ILE A 87 -20.81 -1.47 2.27
CA ILE A 87 -21.70 -1.54 1.09
C ILE A 87 -23.16 -1.41 1.54
N ALA A 88 -23.56 -2.13 2.59
CA ALA A 88 -24.91 -2.01 3.14
C ALA A 88 -25.21 -0.56 3.58
N LEU A 89 -24.29 0.07 4.31
CA LEU A 89 -24.42 1.47 4.72
C LEU A 89 -24.51 2.41 3.50
N ALA A 90 -23.64 2.24 2.51
CA ALA A 90 -23.63 3.07 1.32
C ALA A 90 -24.95 2.97 0.52
N ASN A 91 -25.53 1.77 0.43
CA ASN A 91 -26.84 1.57 -0.20
C ASN A 91 -27.97 2.28 0.55
N GLU A 92 -28.00 2.17 1.88
CA GLU A 92 -28.96 2.92 2.72
C GLU A 92 -28.77 4.44 2.56
N GLU A 93 -27.53 4.92 2.44
CA GLU A 93 -27.22 6.32 2.18
C GLU A 93 -27.66 6.79 0.79
N VAL A 94 -27.52 5.95 -0.24
CA VAL A 94 -28.09 6.20 -1.58
C VAL A 94 -29.61 6.35 -1.51
N HIS A 95 -30.29 5.49 -0.75
CA HIS A 95 -31.74 5.59 -0.52
C HIS A 95 -32.11 6.87 0.24
N ARG A 96 -31.39 7.20 1.32
CA ARG A 96 -31.63 8.36 2.18
C ARG A 96 -31.44 9.70 1.45
N THR A 97 -30.44 9.78 0.58
CA THR A 97 -30.05 11.01 -0.13
C THR A 97 -30.80 11.22 -1.45
N ARG A 98 -31.63 10.25 -1.87
CA ARG A 98 -32.34 10.27 -3.14
C ARG A 98 -33.15 11.56 -3.29
N PRO A 99 -33.02 12.30 -4.41
CA PRO A 99 -33.81 13.50 -4.64
C PRO A 99 -35.30 13.17 -4.58
N HIS A 100 -36.05 13.88 -3.74
CA HIS A 100 -37.51 13.77 -3.75
C HIS A 100 -38.01 14.51 -5.01
N SER A 101 -38.83 13.85 -5.82
CA SER A 101 -39.58 14.56 -6.87
C SER A 101 -40.41 15.66 -6.23
N MET A 102 -40.34 16.89 -6.74
CA MET A 102 -41.24 17.96 -6.32
C MET A 102 -42.69 17.46 -6.44
N ASP A 103 -43.34 17.21 -5.30
CA ASP A 103 -44.78 17.10 -5.29
C ASP A 103 -45.36 18.45 -5.73
N ARG A 104 -46.33 18.40 -6.66
CA ARG A 104 -47.04 19.55 -7.23
C ARG A 104 -47.86 20.36 -6.21
N GLN A 105 -47.76 20.04 -4.92
CA GLN A 105 -48.44 20.74 -3.83
C GLN A 105 -47.38 21.24 -2.87
N GLY A 106 -47.07 22.54 -2.97
CA GLY A 106 -46.01 23.23 -2.23
C GLY A 106 -46.22 23.29 -0.72
N VAL A 107 -46.13 22.15 -0.05
CA VAL A 107 -46.01 22.06 1.41
C VAL A 107 -44.61 21.54 1.72
N SER A 108 -43.69 22.49 1.86
CA SER A 108 -42.34 22.24 2.37
C SER A 108 -42.42 21.84 3.83
N SER A 109 -42.39 20.54 4.11
CA SER A 109 -41.99 20.02 5.43
C SER A 109 -40.46 20.03 5.51
N SER A 110 -39.95 21.23 5.75
CA SER A 110 -38.53 21.49 5.96
C SER A 110 -37.98 20.69 7.15
N ARG A 111 -37.18 19.66 6.85
CA ARG A 111 -36.04 19.19 7.67
C ARG A 111 -35.10 18.21 6.97
N ARG A 112 -35.43 17.72 5.76
CA ARG A 112 -34.50 16.91 4.95
C ARG A 112 -34.25 17.61 3.62
N GLY A 113 -33.40 18.64 3.67
CA GLY A 113 -32.80 19.20 2.45
C GLY A 113 -31.93 18.11 1.84
N THR A 114 -32.46 17.38 0.87
CA THR A 114 -31.69 16.49 0.00
C THR A 114 -30.88 17.38 -0.94
N ASP A 115 -29.67 17.77 -0.52
CA ASP A 115 -28.71 18.34 -1.47
C ASP A 115 -28.38 17.24 -2.49
N SER A 116 -28.70 17.49 -3.76
CA SER A 116 -28.33 16.64 -4.90
C SER A 116 -26.84 16.24 -4.87
N THR A 117 -26.00 17.08 -4.27
CA THR A 117 -24.57 16.85 -4.04
C THR A 117 -24.29 15.60 -3.18
N TYR A 118 -25.02 15.39 -2.08
CA TYR A 118 -24.81 14.21 -1.22
C TYR A 118 -25.23 12.92 -1.91
N HIS A 119 -26.22 12.98 -2.80
CA HIS A 119 -26.64 11.80 -3.54
C HIS A 119 -25.57 11.29 -4.50
N HIS A 120 -24.89 12.19 -5.22
CA HIS A 120 -23.78 11.82 -6.07
C HIS A 120 -22.61 11.21 -5.28
N ALA A 121 -22.29 11.76 -4.10
CA ALA A 121 -21.28 11.19 -3.23
C ALA A 121 -21.67 9.79 -2.72
N ALA A 122 -22.94 9.59 -2.32
CA ALA A 122 -23.42 8.28 -1.88
C ALA A 122 -23.33 7.23 -3.00
N LEU A 123 -23.70 7.58 -4.23
CA LEU A 123 -23.55 6.71 -5.41
C LEU A 123 -22.08 6.36 -5.67
N MET A 124 -21.19 7.35 -5.62
CA MET A 124 -19.76 7.15 -5.80
C MET A 124 -19.19 6.16 -4.76
N TYR A 125 -19.56 6.29 -3.48
CA TYR A 125 -19.09 5.37 -2.44
C TYR A 125 -19.68 3.96 -2.59
N ALA A 126 -20.96 3.85 -2.94
CA ALA A 126 -21.59 2.54 -3.20
C ALA A 126 -20.89 1.80 -4.35
N GLU A 127 -20.58 2.51 -5.44
CA GLU A 127 -19.81 1.98 -6.56
C GLU A 127 -18.40 1.59 -6.13
N ARG A 128 -17.70 2.47 -5.41
CA ARG A 128 -16.33 2.24 -4.97
C ARG A 128 -16.20 1.03 -4.06
N PHE A 129 -17.07 0.87 -3.07
CA PHE A 129 -17.01 -0.28 -2.16
C PHE A 129 -17.40 -1.58 -2.86
N THR A 130 -18.40 -1.55 -3.75
CA THR A 130 -18.78 -2.71 -4.58
C THR A 130 -17.62 -3.12 -5.50
N ARG A 131 -16.95 -2.16 -6.14
CA ARG A 131 -15.76 -2.40 -6.94
C ARG A 131 -14.62 -2.97 -6.10
N ALA A 132 -14.37 -2.41 -4.92
CA ALA A 132 -13.33 -2.91 -4.03
C ALA A 132 -13.56 -4.39 -3.68
N ARG A 133 -14.81 -4.75 -3.40
CA ARG A 133 -15.22 -6.13 -3.09
C ARG A 133 -14.97 -7.07 -4.27
N TYR A 134 -15.38 -6.67 -5.47
CA TYR A 134 -15.12 -7.43 -6.70
C TYR A 134 -13.62 -7.64 -6.94
N VAL A 135 -12.81 -6.59 -6.85
CA VAL A 135 -11.36 -6.67 -7.08
C VAL A 135 -10.70 -7.59 -6.05
N PHE A 136 -11.06 -7.43 -4.78
CA PHE A 136 -10.47 -8.21 -3.71
C PHE A 136 -10.89 -9.68 -3.77
N GLU A 137 -12.19 -9.99 -3.75
CA GLU A 137 -12.68 -11.36 -3.62
C GLU A 137 -12.67 -12.13 -4.96
N GLU A 138 -13.22 -11.53 -6.01
CA GLU A 138 -13.47 -12.24 -7.26
C GLU A 138 -12.26 -12.20 -8.19
N LYS A 139 -11.67 -11.01 -8.41
CA LYS A 139 -10.57 -10.82 -9.37
C LYS A 139 -9.23 -11.34 -8.85
N TYR A 140 -8.91 -11.09 -7.58
CA TYR A 140 -7.62 -11.46 -6.96
C TYR A 140 -7.73 -12.50 -5.84
N HIS A 141 -8.90 -13.12 -5.64
CA HIS A 141 -9.09 -14.24 -4.72
C HIS A 141 -8.55 -13.97 -3.31
N ARG A 142 -8.82 -12.77 -2.80
CA ARG A 142 -8.42 -12.24 -1.49
C ARG A 142 -6.91 -12.12 -1.29
N ASN A 143 -6.11 -12.18 -2.36
CA ASN A 143 -4.65 -12.20 -2.29
C ASN A 143 -4.03 -10.96 -2.98
N LEU A 144 -3.89 -9.87 -2.22
CA LEU A 144 -3.27 -8.64 -2.72
C LEU A 144 -1.78 -8.78 -3.01
N VAL A 145 -1.07 -9.64 -2.26
CA VAL A 145 0.35 -9.93 -2.53
C VAL A 145 0.51 -10.52 -3.92
N PHE A 146 -0.39 -11.43 -4.32
CA PHE A 146 -0.42 -11.97 -5.67
C PHE A 146 -0.70 -10.90 -6.74
N ALA A 147 -1.59 -9.94 -6.45
CA ALA A 147 -1.84 -8.80 -7.35
C ALA A 147 -0.57 -7.99 -7.62
N PHE A 148 0.15 -7.57 -6.57
CA PHE A 148 1.40 -6.82 -6.72
C PHE A 148 2.51 -7.66 -7.35
N LYS A 149 2.58 -8.96 -7.04
CA LYS A 149 3.52 -9.89 -7.67
C LYS A 149 3.29 -10.01 -9.18
N LYS A 150 2.04 -10.09 -9.64
CA LYS A 150 1.69 -10.09 -11.08
C LYS A 150 2.31 -8.87 -11.79
N PHE A 151 2.10 -7.66 -11.28
CA PHE A 151 2.67 -6.45 -11.88
C PHE A 151 4.21 -6.45 -11.86
N GLN A 152 4.80 -7.06 -10.83
CA GLN A 152 6.24 -7.23 -10.74
C GLN A 152 6.82 -8.20 -11.76
N ASP A 153 6.12 -9.30 -12.01
CA ASP A 153 6.55 -10.30 -12.98
C ASP A 153 6.40 -9.79 -14.42
N LEU A 154 5.43 -8.89 -14.65
CA LEU A 154 5.27 -8.15 -15.91
C LEU A 154 6.29 -7.01 -16.09
N GLY A 155 7.13 -6.73 -15.07
CA GLY A 155 8.16 -5.69 -15.13
C GLY A 155 7.62 -4.25 -15.06
N LYS A 156 6.36 -4.05 -14.66
CA LYS A 156 5.73 -2.73 -14.52
C LYS A 156 5.89 -2.14 -13.12
N LEU A 157 5.93 -3.00 -12.11
CA LEU A 157 6.18 -2.65 -10.71
C LEU A 157 7.52 -3.25 -10.27
N GLU A 158 8.35 -2.51 -9.55
CA GLU A 158 9.45 -3.08 -8.76
C GLU A 158 9.02 -3.11 -7.30
N VAL A 159 8.76 -4.30 -6.74
CA VAL A 159 8.48 -4.42 -5.31
C VAL A 159 9.80 -4.59 -4.57
N ILE A 160 10.04 -3.76 -3.56
CA ILE A 160 11.19 -3.86 -2.67
C ILE A 160 10.75 -4.23 -1.26
N THR A 161 11.68 -4.77 -0.47
CA THR A 161 11.40 -5.13 0.93
C THR A 161 11.63 -3.95 1.88
N CYS A 162 11.34 -4.14 3.16
CA CYS A 162 11.83 -3.34 4.29
C CYS A 162 12.43 -4.29 5.34
N ALA A 163 13.06 -3.78 6.39
CA ALA A 163 13.42 -4.57 7.57
C ALA A 163 12.18 -5.24 8.20
N ALA A 164 12.37 -6.40 8.84
CA ALA A 164 11.29 -7.34 9.19
C ALA A 164 10.12 -6.74 9.99
N THR A 165 10.38 -5.80 10.88
CA THR A 165 9.33 -5.15 11.69
C THR A 165 9.36 -3.62 11.57
N HIS A 166 9.94 -3.10 10.48
CA HIS A 166 10.17 -1.66 10.29
C HIS A 166 10.88 -0.97 11.50
N PRO A 167 11.92 -1.57 12.12
CA PRO A 167 12.62 -0.90 13.20
C PRO A 167 13.45 0.28 12.67
N PHE A 168 13.60 1.31 13.50
CA PHE A 168 14.61 2.35 13.28
C PHE A 168 16.01 1.74 13.49
N LEU A 169 16.61 1.24 12.41
CA LEU A 169 17.86 0.45 12.44
C LEU A 169 19.02 1.12 13.23
N PRO A 170 19.24 2.45 13.17
CA PRO A 170 20.30 3.09 13.95
C PRO A 170 20.17 2.94 15.47
N PHE A 171 18.98 2.59 15.99
CA PHE A 171 18.77 2.37 17.43
C PHE A 171 18.90 0.90 17.85
N LEU A 172 19.12 -0.01 16.91
CA LEU A 172 19.40 -1.39 17.26
C LEU A 172 20.83 -1.51 17.79
N VAL A 173 20.95 -2.05 19.00
CA VAL A 173 22.22 -2.08 19.76
C VAL A 173 23.27 -2.98 19.11
N THR A 174 22.86 -4.09 18.49
CA THR A 174 23.78 -5.11 17.99
C THR A 174 23.74 -5.25 16.48
N PRO A 175 24.90 -5.40 15.80
CA PRO A 175 24.96 -5.70 14.36
C PRO A 175 24.18 -6.98 14.00
N GLU A 176 24.14 -7.96 14.91
CA GLU A 176 23.40 -9.20 14.73
C GLU A 176 21.89 -8.96 14.67
N ALA A 177 21.35 -8.03 15.46
CA ALA A 177 19.93 -7.66 15.40
C ALA A 177 19.57 -6.98 14.08
N ILE A 178 20.44 -6.08 13.59
CA ILE A 178 20.30 -5.44 12.28
C ILE A 178 20.32 -6.50 11.17
N ARG A 179 21.30 -7.41 11.19
CA ARG A 179 21.42 -8.49 10.22
C ARG A 179 20.21 -9.43 10.26
N ALA A 180 19.71 -9.76 11.45
CA ALA A 180 18.51 -10.59 11.62
C ALA A 180 17.28 -9.94 10.98
N GLN A 181 17.06 -8.64 11.21
CA GLN A 181 15.96 -7.88 10.62
C GLN A 181 15.98 -7.90 9.08
N ILE A 182 17.15 -7.77 8.46
CA ILE A 182 17.29 -7.80 7.00
C ILE A 182 17.18 -9.24 6.47
N ALA A 183 17.74 -10.23 7.16
CA ALA A 183 17.69 -11.64 6.75
C ALA A 183 16.27 -12.22 6.82
N VAL A 184 15.51 -11.90 7.87
CA VAL A 184 14.10 -12.28 8.01
C VAL A 184 13.27 -11.61 6.92
N ALA A 185 13.50 -10.32 6.66
CA ALA A 185 12.85 -9.60 5.57
C ALA A 185 13.11 -10.24 4.20
N LYS A 186 14.35 -10.63 3.90
CA LYS A 186 14.69 -11.34 2.66
C LYS A 186 13.94 -12.67 2.53
N THR A 187 13.84 -13.43 3.62
CA THR A 187 13.11 -14.69 3.66
C THR A 187 11.62 -14.47 3.43
N ASN A 188 11.03 -13.49 4.12
CA ASN A 188 9.63 -13.10 3.95
C ASN A 188 9.32 -12.65 2.52
N TYR A 189 10.14 -11.77 1.96
CA TYR A 189 9.98 -11.32 0.59
C TYR A 189 10.08 -12.50 -0.41
N THR A 190 11.04 -13.41 -0.21
CA THR A 190 11.19 -14.58 -1.10
C THR A 190 9.98 -15.51 -1.00
N LYS A 191 9.43 -15.72 0.21
CA LYS A 191 8.18 -16.48 0.43
C LYS A 191 7.02 -15.93 -0.40
N HIS A 192 6.89 -14.60 -0.48
CA HIS A 192 5.74 -13.93 -1.10
C HIS A 192 5.91 -13.64 -2.60
N PHE A 193 7.12 -13.28 -3.04
CA PHE A 193 7.39 -12.84 -4.41
C PHE A 193 8.19 -13.87 -5.23
N GLY A 194 8.63 -14.98 -4.64
CA GLY A 194 9.28 -16.08 -5.34
C GLY A 194 10.71 -15.82 -5.82
N ARG A 195 11.30 -14.67 -5.45
CA ARG A 195 12.68 -14.27 -5.76
C ARG A 195 13.26 -13.42 -4.63
N PRO A 196 14.59 -13.33 -4.48
CA PRO A 196 15.18 -12.42 -3.49
C PRO A 196 14.93 -10.95 -3.88
N PRO A 197 14.74 -10.04 -2.89
CA PRO A 197 14.58 -8.62 -3.15
C PRO A 197 15.88 -8.00 -3.66
N ARG A 198 15.77 -7.07 -4.61
CA ARG A 198 16.92 -6.30 -5.11
C ARG A 198 17.12 -5.02 -4.34
N GLY A 199 16.03 -4.34 -3.99
CA GLY A 199 16.05 -3.11 -3.20
C GLY A 199 15.52 -3.31 -1.78
N ILE A 200 15.81 -2.34 -0.91
CA ILE A 200 15.20 -2.22 0.40
C ILE A 200 14.82 -0.77 0.68
N TRP A 201 13.67 -0.57 1.31
CA TRP A 201 13.34 0.67 2.01
C TRP A 201 13.81 0.56 3.46
N LEU A 202 14.67 1.47 3.90
CA LEU A 202 15.05 1.58 5.31
C LEU A 202 13.94 2.33 6.04
N ALA A 203 13.47 1.82 7.18
CA ALA A 203 12.49 2.52 8.00
C ALA A 203 12.96 3.97 8.25
N GLU A 204 12.11 4.95 7.93
CA GLU A 204 12.43 6.39 8.01
C GLU A 204 13.67 6.84 7.22
N CYS A 205 14.05 6.12 6.15
CA CYS A 205 15.33 6.33 5.45
C CYS A 205 16.53 6.35 6.41
N ALA A 206 16.41 5.67 7.55
CA ALA A 206 17.34 5.76 8.66
C ALA A 206 18.62 4.99 8.36
N TYR A 207 19.62 5.74 7.89
CA TYR A 207 20.91 5.23 7.48
C TYR A 207 22.01 5.65 8.45
N PHE A 208 22.99 4.77 8.65
CA PHE A 208 24.26 5.10 9.30
C PHE A 208 25.42 4.48 8.50
N PRO A 209 26.61 5.11 8.47
CA PRO A 209 27.76 4.58 7.75
C PRO A 209 28.11 3.14 8.17
N GLY A 210 28.24 2.23 7.19
CA GLY A 210 28.54 0.82 7.40
C GLY A 210 27.32 -0.11 7.29
N LEU A 211 26.09 0.44 7.33
CA LEU A 211 24.88 -0.36 7.08
C LEU A 211 24.85 -0.93 5.66
N ASP A 212 25.35 -0.17 4.69
CA ASP A 212 25.52 -0.55 3.29
C ASP A 212 26.28 -1.88 3.10
N ARG A 213 27.30 -2.15 3.93
CA ARG A 213 28.05 -3.41 3.91
C ARG A 213 27.18 -4.59 4.30
N GLN A 214 26.39 -4.44 5.36
CA GLN A 214 25.48 -5.50 5.80
C GLN A 214 24.38 -5.77 4.76
N LEU A 215 23.87 -4.71 4.13
CA LEU A 215 22.90 -4.82 3.03
C LEU A 215 23.50 -5.59 1.85
N LYS A 216 24.72 -5.23 1.45
CA LYS A 216 25.45 -5.88 0.36
C LYS A 216 25.71 -7.36 0.64
N ASP A 217 26.14 -7.72 1.85
CA ASP A 217 26.37 -9.12 2.26
C ASP A 217 25.10 -9.97 2.18
N LEU A 218 23.93 -9.35 2.35
CA LEU A 218 22.64 -10.01 2.22
C LEU A 218 22.07 -9.97 0.79
N GLY A 219 22.81 -9.38 -0.15
CA GLY A 219 22.48 -9.34 -1.58
C GLY A 219 21.54 -8.20 -1.98
N ILE A 220 21.31 -7.22 -1.10
CA ILE A 220 20.58 -6.00 -1.42
C ILE A 220 21.48 -5.10 -2.27
N ARG A 221 20.93 -4.57 -3.36
CA ARG A 221 21.65 -3.81 -4.39
C ARG A 221 21.46 -2.30 -4.28
N TYR A 222 20.34 -1.85 -3.73
CA TYR A 222 20.06 -0.42 -3.56
C TYR A 222 19.09 -0.18 -2.40
N PHE A 223 19.15 1.03 -1.88
CA PHE A 223 18.24 1.57 -0.88
C PHE A 223 18.09 3.07 -1.11
N PHE A 224 17.26 3.71 -0.31
CA PHE A 224 16.98 5.14 -0.38
C PHE A 224 17.43 5.82 0.91
N VAL A 225 17.90 7.05 0.77
CA VAL A 225 18.26 7.95 1.86
C VAL A 225 17.57 9.28 1.64
N ASP A 226 17.41 10.07 2.71
CA ASP A 226 16.98 11.45 2.57
C ASP A 226 18.02 12.30 1.82
N SER A 227 17.58 13.42 1.25
CA SER A 227 18.42 14.34 0.47
C SER A 227 19.69 14.75 1.22
N HIS A 228 19.60 15.00 2.53
CA HIS A 228 20.78 15.38 3.32
C HIS A 228 21.84 14.27 3.35
N GLY A 229 21.43 12.99 3.30
CA GLY A 229 22.33 11.84 3.28
C GLY A 229 23.22 11.80 2.05
N LEU A 230 22.77 12.37 0.93
CA LEU A 230 23.58 12.54 -0.28
C LEU A 230 24.30 13.89 -0.31
N VAL A 231 23.60 14.99 -0.08
CA VAL A 231 24.15 16.36 -0.20
C VAL A 231 25.29 16.60 0.79
N CYS A 232 25.18 16.05 2.01
CA CYS A 232 26.22 16.11 3.04
C CYS A 232 27.20 14.94 2.98
N GLY A 233 27.13 14.09 1.95
CA GLY A 233 28.06 13.00 1.74
C GLY A 233 29.49 13.49 1.52
N ASN A 234 30.46 12.62 1.83
CA ASN A 234 31.88 12.90 1.59
C ASN A 234 32.51 11.79 0.73
N PRO A 235 32.91 12.07 -0.52
CA PRO A 235 32.78 13.35 -1.22
C PRO A 235 31.32 13.69 -1.55
N ARG A 236 31.03 14.99 -1.77
CA ARG A 236 29.69 15.43 -2.22
C ARG A 236 29.42 14.89 -3.64
N PRO A 237 28.27 14.27 -3.93
CA PRO A 237 27.93 13.77 -5.25
C PRO A 237 27.88 14.88 -6.31
N VAL A 238 28.48 14.63 -7.48
CA VAL A 238 28.57 15.59 -8.60
C VAL A 238 27.19 15.96 -9.15
N TYR A 239 26.27 14.98 -9.20
CA TYR A 239 24.93 15.14 -9.76
C TYR A 239 23.86 15.33 -8.67
N ASP A 240 24.28 15.69 -7.45
CA ASP A 240 23.39 15.92 -6.31
C ASP A 240 22.43 14.72 -6.10
N VAL A 241 21.13 14.96 -5.85
CA VAL A 241 20.10 13.93 -5.73
C VAL A 241 19.57 13.37 -7.07
N PHE A 242 20.09 13.83 -8.22
CA PHE A 242 19.57 13.47 -9.54
C PHE A 242 20.22 12.23 -10.17
N ALA A 243 21.20 11.61 -9.49
CA ALA A 243 21.80 10.35 -9.92
C ALA A 243 22.12 9.45 -8.70
N PRO A 244 22.09 8.11 -8.87
CA PRO A 244 22.50 7.19 -7.82
C PRO A 244 24.01 7.29 -7.53
N VAL A 245 24.39 6.93 -6.30
CA VAL A 245 25.79 6.85 -5.83
C VAL A 245 26.13 5.40 -5.42
N TYR A 246 27.43 5.06 -5.44
CA TYR A 246 27.94 3.70 -5.20
C TYR A 246 29.17 3.71 -4.29
#